data_AF-A0A940D4X5-F1
#
_entry.id   AF-A0A940D4X5-F1
#
_cell.length_a   1.000
_cell.length_b   1.000
_cell.length_c   1.000
_cell.angle_alpha   90.00
_cell.angle_beta   90.00
_cell.angle_gamma   90.00
#
_symmetry.space_group_name_H-M   'P 1'
#
loop_
_entity.id
_entity.type
_entity.pdbx_description
1 polymer ?
#
loop_
_entity_poly.entity_id
_entity_poly.type
_entity_poly.pdbx_seq_one_letter_code
_entity_poly.pdbx_strand_id
1 'polypeptide(L)'
;MKGKLKKNCKPFVLVSLILASLVYGGIPDWFKSHQHAKYPSSRFIIGVGSGNTRETAIGHARADIVNQIEVKISSITEIRDYEKDTEAGTVMQSSISSIIKSEAEEVLPGIQIVEVKKSKDTFYALAVLDKVKYTEKLYGEIEKLSGEIDNLKKSAFNLMRKGKFRLAIAEFDTIFDMIPDIIIRNNTYSAITGNVLPQAGEYSPGQISSELKELLGNVSLRILNPTGWKAVLGSNLSPPLNVRAIFTTNNEEIGLEGVPLILEYESGEIAEKNTTDLNGFCSFDFVIVPTGNDNKTGKVRVKFEVDKLSELITDYLKGVYVEYSYTVETPIKSFSIHITDAGGSQYPDFEQYLKRRLSEFGLEVSGTSSYIIEGRIMVTADKEIKTPLARMVYVELTIDLEIQNKANGSIVSTTKVKTSGLGKSYHDAIKTAIKNIDIDRLELAKFIGKVFR
;
A
#
# COMPACT_ATOMS: atom_id res chain seq x y z
N MET A 1 -72.08 -54.48 -78.65
CA MET A 1 -73.18 -53.62 -79.17
C MET A 1 -72.70 -52.18 -79.13
N LYS A 2 -72.45 -51.55 -80.29
CA LYS A 2 -73.22 -50.41 -80.86
C LYS A 2 -73.44 -49.27 -79.83
N GLY A 3 -72.99 -48.02 -80.03
CA GLY A 3 -72.53 -47.36 -81.25
C GLY A 3 -71.90 -45.96 -81.05
N LYS A 4 -71.47 -45.40 -82.19
CA LYS A 4 -70.83 -44.09 -82.41
C LYS A 4 -71.88 -42.97 -82.55
N LEU A 5 -71.50 -41.73 -82.21
CA LEU A 5 -71.83 -40.45 -82.89
C LEU A 5 -70.99 -39.33 -82.22
N LYS A 6 -69.85 -38.86 -82.78
CA LYS A 6 -69.58 -37.82 -83.81
C LYS A 6 -69.75 -36.34 -83.37
N LYS A 7 -68.61 -35.62 -83.40
CA LYS A 7 -68.28 -34.24 -83.90
C LYS A 7 -68.96 -33.03 -83.22
N ASN A 8 -68.36 -31.84 -83.03
CA ASN A 8 -67.11 -31.19 -83.50
C ASN A 8 -66.87 -29.85 -82.72
N CYS A 9 -65.66 -29.28 -82.89
CA CYS A 9 -65.21 -27.88 -82.68
C CYS A 9 -64.33 -27.54 -81.44
N LYS A 10 -63.08 -27.12 -81.73
CA LYS A 10 -62.07 -26.45 -80.87
C LYS A 10 -62.44 -24.95 -80.65
N PRO A 11 -61.70 -24.07 -79.92
CA PRO A 11 -60.37 -24.21 -79.26
C PRO A 11 -60.20 -23.53 -77.87
N PHE A 12 -58.97 -23.61 -77.32
CA PHE A 12 -58.29 -22.62 -76.44
C PHE A 12 -58.79 -22.43 -74.98
N VAL A 13 -57.95 -22.70 -73.98
CA VAL A 13 -57.17 -21.71 -73.18
C VAL A 13 -56.48 -22.46 -72.03
N LEU A 14 -55.16 -22.34 -71.96
CA LEU A 14 -54.30 -22.74 -70.85
C LEU A 14 -54.33 -21.61 -69.80
N VAL A 15 -54.76 -21.86 -68.56
CA VAL A 15 -54.58 -20.92 -67.45
C VAL A 15 -53.74 -21.58 -66.36
N SER A 16 -52.47 -21.20 -66.36
CA SER A 16 -51.54 -21.31 -65.23
C SER A 16 -51.95 -20.28 -64.18
N LEU A 17 -52.33 -20.72 -62.98
CA LEU A 17 -52.51 -19.84 -61.83
C LEU A 17 -51.25 -19.88 -60.97
N ILE A 18 -50.39 -18.89 -61.16
CA ILE A 18 -49.22 -18.61 -60.35
C ILE A 18 -49.71 -18.11 -58.98
N LEU A 19 -49.48 -18.90 -57.93
CA LEU A 19 -49.54 -18.43 -56.55
C LEU A 19 -48.37 -17.46 -56.34
N ALA A 20 -48.65 -16.16 -56.39
CA ALA A 20 -47.73 -15.14 -55.91
C ALA A 20 -47.77 -15.14 -54.37
N SER A 21 -46.80 -15.81 -53.73
CA SER A 21 -46.48 -15.54 -52.34
C SER A 21 -45.82 -14.17 -52.26
N LEU A 22 -46.61 -13.16 -51.91
CA LEU A 22 -46.11 -11.89 -51.38
C LEU A 22 -45.32 -12.18 -50.09
N VAL A 23 -44.01 -12.33 -50.23
CA VAL A 23 -43.08 -12.29 -49.09
C VAL A 23 -43.04 -10.84 -48.60
N TYR A 24 -43.96 -10.51 -47.70
CA TYR A 24 -43.88 -9.29 -46.91
C TYR A 24 -42.55 -9.35 -46.14
N GLY A 25 -41.67 -8.37 -46.36
CA GLY A 25 -40.40 -8.25 -45.65
C GLY A 25 -40.65 -7.95 -44.16
N GLY A 26 -40.98 -8.98 -43.39
CA GLY A 26 -41.19 -8.92 -41.94
C GLY A 26 -39.88 -8.92 -41.16
N ILE A 27 -39.99 -8.68 -39.85
CA ILE A 27 -38.87 -8.81 -38.91
C ILE A 27 -38.24 -10.20 -39.08
N PRO A 28 -36.92 -10.31 -39.35
CA PRO A 28 -36.26 -11.60 -39.58
C PRO A 28 -36.46 -12.58 -38.42
N ASP A 29 -36.64 -13.87 -38.74
CA ASP A 29 -36.90 -14.88 -37.70
C ASP A 29 -35.75 -15.01 -36.71
N TRP A 30 -34.50 -14.96 -37.19
CA TRP A 30 -33.30 -14.99 -36.35
C TRP A 30 -33.23 -13.82 -35.36
N PHE A 31 -33.85 -12.68 -35.69
CA PHE A 31 -33.91 -11.53 -34.78
C PHE A 31 -34.86 -11.78 -33.61
N LYS A 32 -35.95 -12.53 -33.85
CA LYS A 32 -36.93 -12.87 -32.80
C LYS A 32 -36.47 -14.06 -31.97
N SER A 33 -35.97 -15.10 -32.61
CA SER A 33 -35.67 -16.38 -31.97
C SER A 33 -34.29 -16.42 -31.31
N HIS A 34 -33.39 -15.50 -31.65
CA HIS A 34 -31.95 -15.60 -31.32
C HIS A 34 -31.34 -16.94 -31.77
N GLN A 35 -31.86 -17.51 -32.85
CA GLN A 35 -31.41 -18.78 -33.41
C GLN A 35 -31.19 -18.66 -34.92
N HIS A 36 -30.16 -19.32 -35.42
CA HIS A 36 -29.84 -19.34 -36.84
C HIS A 36 -29.32 -20.71 -37.28
N ALA A 37 -29.90 -21.28 -38.33
CA ALA A 37 -29.58 -22.65 -38.77
C ALA A 37 -28.10 -22.85 -39.15
N LYS A 38 -27.47 -21.84 -39.76
CA LYS A 38 -26.03 -21.90 -40.11
C LYS A 38 -25.09 -21.65 -38.92
N TYR A 39 -25.60 -21.09 -37.83
CA TYR A 39 -24.79 -20.68 -36.67
C TYR A 39 -25.41 -21.31 -35.41
N PRO A 40 -25.28 -22.62 -35.21
CA PRO A 40 -25.85 -23.29 -34.04
C PRO A 40 -25.22 -22.76 -32.74
N SER A 41 -26.04 -22.60 -31.71
CA SER A 41 -25.64 -22.07 -30.39
C SER A 41 -24.64 -22.94 -29.65
N SER A 42 -24.44 -24.20 -30.04
CA SER A 42 -23.37 -25.06 -29.55
C SER A 42 -21.97 -24.58 -29.98
N ARG A 43 -21.85 -23.94 -31.15
CA ARG A 43 -20.57 -23.47 -31.72
C ARG A 43 -20.44 -21.94 -31.73
N PHE A 44 -21.56 -21.22 -31.79
CA PHE A 44 -21.57 -19.77 -31.92
C PHE A 44 -22.30 -19.09 -30.76
N ILE A 45 -21.85 -17.90 -30.39
CA ILE A 45 -22.67 -16.92 -29.68
C ILE A 45 -23.28 -16.00 -30.74
N ILE A 46 -24.58 -15.78 -30.66
CA ILE A 46 -25.32 -14.95 -31.61
C ILE A 46 -25.74 -13.67 -30.90
N GLY A 47 -25.51 -12.53 -31.55
CA GLY A 47 -26.08 -11.26 -31.14
C GLY A 47 -26.95 -10.66 -32.22
N VAL A 48 -28.03 -10.02 -31.81
CA VAL A 48 -28.98 -9.37 -32.72
C VAL A 48 -29.10 -7.89 -32.38
N GLY A 49 -29.24 -7.06 -33.41
CA GLY A 49 -29.34 -5.61 -33.23
C GLY A 49 -30.30 -4.99 -34.21
N SER A 50 -30.96 -3.92 -33.79
CA SER A 50 -31.83 -3.14 -34.68
C SER A 50 -31.54 -1.65 -34.58
N GLY A 51 -31.76 -0.91 -35.66
CA GLY A 51 -31.48 0.52 -35.71
C GLY A 51 -32.12 1.20 -36.90
N ASN A 52 -32.22 2.52 -36.82
CA ASN A 52 -32.62 3.40 -37.92
C ASN A 52 -31.55 3.48 -39.03
N THR A 53 -30.30 3.14 -38.71
CA THR A 53 -29.19 2.99 -39.66
C THR A 53 -28.58 1.60 -39.59
N ARG A 54 -27.88 1.21 -40.66
CA ARG A 54 -27.15 -0.05 -40.72
C ARG A 54 -26.08 -0.12 -39.65
N GLU A 55 -25.38 0.98 -39.43
CA GLU A 55 -24.28 1.12 -38.48
C GLU A 55 -24.78 0.97 -37.04
N THR A 56 -25.90 1.61 -36.70
CA THR A 56 -26.54 1.45 -35.39
C THR A 56 -26.99 0.02 -35.15
N ALA A 57 -27.62 -0.63 -36.14
CA ALA A 57 -28.03 -2.03 -36.01
C ALA A 57 -26.83 -2.98 -35.80
N ILE A 58 -25.73 -2.76 -36.52
CA ILE A 58 -24.47 -3.50 -36.35
C ILE A 58 -23.88 -3.26 -34.96
N GLY A 59 -23.85 -2.01 -34.49
CA GLY A 59 -23.37 -1.66 -33.15
C GLY A 59 -24.16 -2.39 -32.06
N HIS A 60 -25.50 -2.36 -32.14
CA HIS A 60 -26.36 -3.09 -31.21
C HIS A 60 -26.17 -4.60 -31.27
N ALA A 61 -25.97 -5.19 -32.45
CA ALA A 61 -25.74 -6.63 -32.58
C ALA A 61 -24.42 -7.06 -31.94
N ARG A 62 -23.38 -6.22 -32.01
CA ARG A 62 -22.12 -6.45 -31.31
C ARG A 62 -22.29 -6.31 -29.79
N ALA A 63 -22.95 -5.24 -29.36
CA ALA A 63 -23.23 -5.00 -27.94
C ALA A 63 -24.02 -6.15 -27.31
N ASP A 64 -24.94 -6.76 -28.05
CA ASP A 64 -25.70 -7.92 -27.57
C ASP A 64 -24.79 -9.13 -27.23
N ILE A 65 -23.81 -9.45 -28.07
CA ILE A 65 -22.82 -10.51 -27.76
C ILE A 65 -21.99 -10.14 -26.53
N VAL A 66 -21.53 -8.89 -26.46
CA VAL A 66 -20.72 -8.39 -25.35
C VAL A 66 -21.49 -8.49 -24.03
N ASN A 67 -22.72 -7.97 -23.99
CA ASN A 67 -23.57 -8.02 -22.80
C ASN A 67 -23.84 -9.46 -22.34
N GLN A 68 -24.05 -10.39 -23.28
CA GLN A 68 -24.22 -11.81 -22.95
C GLN A 68 -22.98 -12.42 -22.28
N ILE A 69 -21.77 -11.97 -22.63
CA ILE A 69 -20.51 -12.43 -22.04
C ILE A 69 -20.29 -11.73 -20.68
N GLU A 70 -20.48 -10.42 -20.61
CA GLU A 70 -20.34 -9.61 -19.39
C GLU A 70 -21.25 -10.13 -18.26
N VAL A 71 -22.51 -10.43 -18.55
CA VAL A 71 -23.46 -10.99 -17.56
C VAL A 71 -22.95 -12.32 -17.01
N LYS A 72 -22.38 -13.17 -17.86
CA LYS A 72 -21.82 -14.46 -17.43
C LYS A 72 -20.54 -14.30 -16.63
N ILE A 73 -19.64 -13.41 -17.03
CA ILE A 73 -18.42 -13.12 -16.29
C ILE A 73 -18.76 -12.56 -14.91
N SER A 74 -19.70 -11.61 -14.84
CA SER A 74 -20.16 -11.01 -13.59
C SER A 74 -20.74 -12.07 -12.66
N SER A 75 -21.61 -12.95 -13.19
CA SER A 75 -22.16 -14.07 -12.42
C SER A 75 -21.08 -15.03 -11.89
N ILE A 76 -20.08 -15.37 -12.71
CA ILE A 76 -18.95 -16.23 -12.29
C ILE A 76 -18.10 -15.54 -11.23
N THR A 77 -17.85 -14.24 -11.38
CA THR A 77 -17.04 -13.44 -10.48
C THR A 77 -17.73 -13.29 -9.12
N GLU A 78 -19.05 -13.08 -9.11
CA GLU A 78 -19.87 -13.07 -7.89
C GLU A 78 -19.82 -14.42 -7.16
N ILE A 79 -19.86 -15.54 -7.89
CA ILE A 79 -19.77 -16.89 -7.31
C ILE A 79 -18.40 -17.16 -6.68
N ARG A 80 -17.33 -16.55 -7.22
CA ARG A 80 -15.95 -16.85 -6.80
C ARG A 80 -15.48 -16.11 -5.55
N ASP A 81 -16.30 -15.24 -4.96
CA ASP A 81 -16.03 -14.50 -3.71
C ASP A 81 -14.54 -14.26 -3.45
N TYR A 82 -13.91 -13.47 -4.33
CA TYR A 82 -12.54 -13.02 -4.12
C TYR A 82 -12.48 -12.19 -2.84
N GLU A 83 -11.80 -12.69 -1.80
CA GLU A 83 -11.54 -12.12 -0.46
C GLU A 83 -12.08 -10.69 -0.20
N LYS A 84 -13.41 -10.50 -0.23
CA LYS A 84 -14.07 -9.19 -0.18
C LYS A 84 -13.83 -8.45 1.13
N ASP A 85 -13.44 -9.18 2.17
CA ASP A 85 -13.22 -8.64 3.51
C ASP A 85 -11.85 -7.97 3.70
N THR A 86 -11.03 -7.87 2.63
CA THR A 86 -9.73 -7.17 2.65
C THR A 86 -9.74 -5.94 1.74
N GLU A 87 -8.97 -4.91 2.09
CA GLU A 87 -8.81 -3.69 1.27
C GLU A 87 -8.22 -4.04 -0.10
N ALA A 88 -7.23 -4.94 -0.14
CA ALA A 88 -6.69 -5.53 -1.37
C ALA A 88 -7.76 -6.23 -2.23
N GLY A 89 -8.66 -7.02 -1.62
CA GLY A 89 -9.76 -7.69 -2.31
C GLY A 89 -10.79 -6.71 -2.89
N THR A 90 -11.06 -5.61 -2.19
CA THR A 90 -11.95 -4.55 -2.66
C THR A 90 -11.37 -3.80 -3.87
N VAL A 91 -10.08 -3.43 -3.81
CA VAL A 91 -9.37 -2.80 -4.93
C VAL A 91 -9.35 -3.75 -6.14
N MET A 92 -9.05 -5.04 -5.91
CA MET A 92 -9.05 -6.06 -6.96
C MET A 92 -10.43 -6.20 -7.62
N GLN A 93 -11.52 -6.20 -6.85
CA GLN A 93 -12.88 -6.29 -7.40
C GLN A 93 -13.18 -5.07 -8.29
N SER A 94 -12.78 -3.87 -7.86
CA SER A 94 -12.96 -2.66 -8.65
C SER A 94 -12.17 -2.69 -9.96
N SER A 95 -10.92 -3.18 -9.93
CA SER A 95 -10.09 -3.39 -11.12
C SER A 95 -10.72 -4.41 -12.05
N ILE A 96 -11.24 -5.52 -11.51
CA ILE A 96 -11.92 -6.55 -12.30
C ILE A 96 -13.15 -5.98 -12.99
N SER A 97 -14.02 -5.26 -12.26
CA SER A 97 -15.20 -4.61 -12.84
C SER A 97 -14.83 -3.57 -13.91
N SER A 98 -13.75 -2.81 -13.70
CA SER A 98 -13.28 -1.82 -14.67
C SER A 98 -12.76 -2.47 -15.95
N ILE A 99 -11.99 -3.55 -15.84
CA ILE A 99 -11.45 -4.26 -17.00
C ILE A 99 -12.58 -4.99 -17.75
N ILE A 100 -13.54 -5.61 -17.05
CA ILE A 100 -14.73 -6.21 -17.69
C ILE A 100 -15.44 -5.17 -18.56
N LYS A 101 -15.66 -3.97 -18.02
CA LYS A 101 -16.27 -2.86 -18.76
C LYS A 101 -15.41 -2.41 -19.94
N SER A 102 -14.09 -2.35 -19.77
CA SER A 102 -13.15 -1.97 -20.83
C SER A 102 -13.08 -3.00 -21.97
N GLU A 103 -13.00 -4.30 -21.65
CA GLU A 103 -12.95 -5.39 -22.64
C GLU A 103 -14.30 -5.57 -23.36
N ALA A 104 -15.40 -5.20 -22.69
CA ALA A 104 -16.72 -5.09 -23.29
C ALA A 104 -16.81 -3.92 -24.29
N GLU A 105 -16.26 -2.76 -23.94
CA GLU A 105 -16.22 -1.57 -24.80
C GLU A 105 -15.25 -1.75 -25.99
N GLU A 106 -14.14 -2.46 -25.79
CA GLU A 106 -13.21 -2.86 -26.85
C GLU A 106 -13.76 -4.08 -27.61
N VAL A 107 -14.73 -3.84 -28.50
CA VAL A 107 -15.41 -4.83 -29.38
C VAL A 107 -14.60 -6.12 -29.56
N LEU A 108 -14.97 -7.17 -28.82
CA LEU A 108 -14.25 -8.45 -28.74
C LEU A 108 -13.73 -8.87 -30.13
N PRO A 109 -12.41 -9.01 -30.31
CA PRO A 109 -11.84 -9.37 -31.60
C PRO A 109 -12.35 -10.76 -32.01
N GLY A 110 -13.03 -10.82 -33.16
CA GLY A 110 -13.60 -12.07 -33.69
C GLY A 110 -15.11 -12.07 -33.91
N ILE A 111 -15.84 -11.02 -33.48
CA ILE A 111 -17.25 -10.85 -33.81
C ILE A 111 -17.41 -10.55 -35.32
N GLN A 112 -18.17 -11.38 -36.02
CA GLN A 112 -18.46 -11.25 -37.45
C GLN A 112 -19.90 -10.83 -37.68
N ILE A 113 -20.12 -9.83 -38.54
CA ILE A 113 -21.46 -9.48 -39.02
C ILE A 113 -21.77 -10.39 -40.22
N VAL A 114 -22.71 -11.31 -40.03
CA VAL A 114 -22.99 -12.37 -41.00
C VAL A 114 -24.27 -12.12 -41.81
N GLU A 115 -25.18 -11.29 -41.28
CA GLU A 115 -26.39 -10.90 -41.99
C GLU A 115 -26.82 -9.49 -41.60
N VAL A 116 -27.32 -8.71 -42.58
CA VAL A 116 -28.02 -7.45 -42.35
C VAL A 116 -29.24 -7.42 -43.26
N LYS A 117 -30.42 -7.17 -42.69
CA LYS A 117 -31.68 -7.04 -43.43
C LYS A 117 -32.35 -5.73 -43.10
N LYS A 118 -32.88 -5.06 -44.13
CA LYS A 118 -33.76 -3.90 -43.96
C LYS A 118 -35.21 -4.38 -44.06
N SER A 119 -36.04 -4.00 -43.11
CA SER A 119 -37.50 -4.17 -43.16
C SER A 119 -38.13 -2.83 -42.79
N LYS A 120 -38.92 -2.27 -43.70
CA LYS A 120 -39.43 -0.89 -43.62
C LYS A 120 -38.28 0.10 -43.35
N ASP A 121 -38.36 0.91 -42.29
CA ASP A 121 -37.36 1.90 -41.89
C ASP A 121 -36.41 1.40 -40.81
N THR A 122 -36.34 0.08 -40.58
CA THR A 122 -35.48 -0.53 -39.57
C THR A 122 -34.49 -1.50 -40.21
N PHE A 123 -33.21 -1.33 -39.85
CA PHE A 123 -32.17 -2.30 -40.13
C PHE A 123 -32.09 -3.28 -38.98
N TYR A 124 -31.90 -4.55 -39.32
CA TYR A 124 -31.65 -5.64 -38.41
C TYR A 124 -30.29 -6.24 -38.77
N ALA A 125 -29.42 -6.46 -37.79
CA ALA A 125 -28.12 -7.07 -37.98
C ALA A 125 -27.97 -8.33 -37.11
N LEU A 126 -27.27 -9.32 -37.67
CA LEU A 126 -26.89 -10.56 -37.01
C LEU A 126 -25.37 -10.60 -36.89
N ALA A 127 -24.90 -10.64 -35.65
CA ALA A 127 -23.50 -10.85 -35.31
C ALA A 127 -23.30 -12.27 -34.79
N VAL A 128 -22.14 -12.86 -35.06
CA VAL A 128 -21.74 -14.15 -34.50
C VAL A 128 -20.31 -14.14 -33.99
N LEU A 129 -20.07 -14.87 -32.92
CA LEU A 129 -18.74 -15.18 -32.39
C LEU A 129 -18.54 -16.69 -32.43
N ASP A 130 -17.48 -17.16 -33.10
CA ASP A 130 -17.09 -18.57 -33.07
C ASP A 130 -16.44 -18.88 -31.72
N LYS A 131 -17.12 -19.71 -30.91
CA LYS A 131 -16.68 -20.03 -29.54
C LYS A 131 -15.29 -20.64 -29.52
N VAL A 132 -15.04 -21.63 -30.39
CA VAL A 132 -13.79 -22.39 -30.35
C VAL A 132 -12.62 -21.57 -30.83
N LYS A 133 -12.78 -20.84 -31.96
CA LYS A 133 -11.72 -19.99 -32.47
C LYS A 133 -11.34 -18.91 -31.45
N TYR A 134 -12.34 -18.34 -30.79
CA TYR A 134 -12.11 -17.34 -29.75
C TYR A 134 -11.42 -17.96 -28.52
N THR A 135 -11.90 -19.10 -28.04
CA THR A 135 -11.34 -19.75 -26.84
C THR A 135 -9.96 -20.32 -27.07
N GLU A 136 -9.60 -20.75 -28.28
CA GLU A 136 -8.23 -21.18 -28.62
C GLU A 136 -7.24 -20.02 -28.49
N LYS A 137 -7.59 -18.84 -29.02
CA LYS A 137 -6.77 -17.63 -28.86
C LYS A 137 -6.65 -17.24 -27.38
N LEU A 138 -7.79 -17.20 -26.68
CA LEU A 138 -7.86 -16.85 -25.27
C LEU A 138 -7.05 -17.82 -24.40
N TYR A 139 -7.08 -19.12 -24.73
CA TYR A 139 -6.32 -20.14 -24.02
C TYR A 139 -4.80 -19.90 -24.16
N GLY A 140 -4.30 -19.63 -25.37
CA GLY A 140 -2.87 -19.30 -25.55
C GLY A 140 -2.45 -18.01 -24.84
N GLU A 141 -3.37 -17.05 -24.74
CA GLU A 141 -3.22 -15.81 -23.98
C GLU A 141 -3.14 -16.06 -22.46
N ILE A 142 -3.96 -16.97 -21.93
CA ILE A 142 -3.91 -17.41 -20.53
C ILE A 142 -2.60 -18.15 -20.26
N GLU A 143 -2.21 -19.10 -21.11
CA GLU A 143 -0.96 -19.87 -20.94
C GLU A 143 0.27 -18.96 -20.90
N LYS A 144 0.29 -17.91 -21.72
CA LYS A 144 1.36 -16.92 -21.71
C LYS A 144 1.44 -16.20 -20.37
N LEU A 145 0.32 -15.66 -19.87
CA LEU A 145 0.28 -14.96 -18.58
C LEU A 145 0.63 -15.88 -17.41
N SER A 146 0.08 -17.09 -17.41
CA SER A 146 0.39 -18.15 -16.44
C SER A 146 1.89 -18.41 -16.38
N GLY A 147 2.53 -18.61 -17.55
CA GLY A 147 3.96 -18.84 -17.63
C GLY A 147 4.80 -17.65 -17.17
N GLU A 148 4.36 -16.42 -17.46
CA GLU A 148 5.01 -15.20 -16.98
C GLU A 148 4.94 -15.10 -15.44
N ILE A 149 3.75 -15.29 -14.85
CA ILE A 149 3.57 -15.30 -13.39
C ILE A 149 4.45 -16.37 -12.74
N ASP A 150 4.48 -17.58 -13.27
CA ASP A 150 5.30 -18.67 -12.72
C ASP A 150 6.80 -18.37 -12.79
N ASN A 151 7.24 -17.66 -13.85
CA ASN A 151 8.62 -17.22 -13.97
C ASN A 151 8.94 -16.12 -12.95
N LEU A 152 8.03 -15.16 -12.72
CA LEU A 152 8.19 -14.12 -11.71
C LEU A 152 8.26 -14.73 -10.30
N LYS A 153 7.39 -15.69 -9.97
CA LYS A 153 7.43 -16.43 -8.70
C LYS A 153 8.78 -17.11 -8.47
N LYS A 154 9.29 -17.84 -9.48
CA LYS A 154 10.61 -18.48 -9.44
C LYS A 154 11.73 -17.46 -9.35
N SER A 155 11.62 -16.33 -10.06
CA SER A 155 12.58 -15.23 -10.02
C SER A 155 12.66 -14.64 -8.61
N ALA A 156 11.52 -14.33 -7.99
CA ALA A 156 11.44 -13.79 -6.64
C ALA A 156 12.14 -14.69 -5.61
N PHE A 157 11.87 -16.00 -5.64
CA PHE A 157 12.54 -16.96 -4.75
C PHE A 157 14.06 -17.00 -5.00
N ASN A 158 14.49 -17.02 -6.26
CA ASN A 158 15.90 -16.99 -6.62
C ASN A 158 16.59 -15.67 -6.21
N LEU A 159 15.88 -14.55 -6.28
CA LEU A 159 16.37 -13.24 -5.84
C LEU A 159 16.53 -13.20 -4.31
N MET A 160 15.57 -13.72 -3.54
CA MET A 160 15.71 -13.88 -2.09
C MET A 160 16.92 -14.75 -1.74
N ARG A 161 17.13 -15.85 -2.46
CA ARG A 161 18.31 -16.72 -2.28
C ARG A 161 19.65 -16.04 -2.61
N LYS A 162 19.62 -14.96 -3.37
CA LYS A 162 20.78 -14.11 -3.68
C LYS A 162 20.86 -12.89 -2.76
N GLY A 163 20.01 -12.80 -1.74
CA GLY A 163 19.93 -11.66 -0.83
C GLY A 163 19.26 -10.41 -1.43
N LYS A 164 18.71 -10.48 -2.65
CA LYS A 164 18.17 -9.31 -3.36
C LYS A 164 16.71 -9.03 -2.96
N PHE A 165 16.50 -8.68 -1.69
CA PHE A 165 15.19 -8.49 -1.08
C PHE A 165 14.27 -7.57 -1.90
N ARG A 166 14.71 -6.34 -2.18
CA ARG A 166 13.87 -5.34 -2.88
C ARG A 166 13.45 -5.78 -4.28
N LEU A 167 14.32 -6.50 -5.00
CA LEU A 167 14.00 -7.02 -6.32
C LEU A 167 12.98 -8.15 -6.22
N ALA A 168 13.13 -9.05 -5.25
CA ALA A 168 12.16 -10.12 -5.03
C ALA A 168 10.76 -9.58 -4.69
N ILE A 169 10.69 -8.52 -3.88
CA ILE A 169 9.44 -7.83 -3.59
C ILE A 169 8.81 -7.23 -4.85
N ALA A 170 9.60 -6.57 -5.70
CA ALA A 170 9.10 -5.97 -6.94
C ALA A 170 8.53 -7.00 -7.93
N GLU A 171 9.05 -8.23 -7.95
CA GLU A 171 8.46 -9.32 -8.75
C GLU A 171 7.04 -9.66 -8.26
N PHE A 172 6.81 -9.66 -6.94
CA PHE A 172 5.47 -9.89 -6.39
C PHE A 172 4.53 -8.74 -6.68
N ASP A 173 4.99 -7.49 -6.59
CA ASP A 173 4.18 -6.33 -6.99
C ASP A 173 3.74 -6.48 -8.46
N THR A 174 4.66 -6.90 -9.34
CA THR A 174 4.35 -7.18 -10.75
C THR A 174 3.33 -8.31 -10.91
N ILE A 175 3.43 -9.38 -10.13
CA ILE A 175 2.44 -10.46 -10.14
C ILE A 175 1.06 -9.92 -9.74
N PHE A 176 0.97 -9.12 -8.67
CA PHE A 176 -0.31 -8.55 -8.23
C PHE A 176 -0.98 -7.70 -9.32
N ASP A 177 -0.20 -6.93 -10.08
CA ASP A 177 -0.71 -6.15 -11.21
C ASP A 177 -1.26 -7.04 -12.35
N MET A 178 -0.77 -8.27 -12.50
CA MET A 178 -1.21 -9.23 -13.53
C MET A 178 -2.44 -10.05 -13.12
N ILE A 179 -2.75 -10.17 -11.82
CA ILE A 179 -3.85 -11.01 -11.31
C ILE A 179 -5.22 -10.65 -11.92
N PRO A 180 -5.64 -9.36 -12.01
CA PRO A 180 -6.93 -9.02 -12.58
C PRO A 180 -7.11 -9.53 -14.02
N ASP A 181 -6.09 -9.40 -14.87
CA ASP A 181 -6.15 -9.78 -16.29
C ASP A 181 -6.29 -11.30 -16.45
N ILE A 182 -5.48 -12.09 -15.73
CA ILE A 182 -5.57 -13.55 -15.79
C ILE A 182 -6.90 -14.07 -15.22
N ILE A 183 -7.45 -13.44 -14.17
CA ILE A 183 -8.77 -13.78 -13.64
C ILE A 183 -9.85 -13.57 -14.70
N ILE A 184 -9.86 -12.40 -15.34
CA ILE A 184 -10.88 -12.06 -16.33
C ILE A 184 -10.81 -12.99 -17.51
N ARG A 185 -9.61 -13.25 -18.05
CA ARG A 185 -9.43 -14.19 -19.15
C ARG A 185 -9.94 -15.59 -18.80
N ASN A 186 -9.64 -16.09 -17.60
CA ASN A 186 -10.17 -17.36 -17.09
C ASN A 186 -11.70 -17.35 -16.96
N ASN A 187 -12.28 -16.25 -16.49
CA ASN A 187 -13.74 -16.08 -16.34
C ASN A 187 -14.42 -16.01 -17.71
N THR A 188 -13.84 -15.29 -18.68
CA THR A 188 -14.30 -15.20 -20.07
C THR A 188 -14.26 -16.56 -20.75
N TYR A 189 -13.18 -17.31 -20.57
CA TYR A 189 -13.06 -18.68 -21.07
C TYR A 189 -14.17 -19.57 -20.49
N SER A 190 -14.39 -19.48 -19.17
CA SER A 190 -15.44 -20.24 -18.47
C SER A 190 -16.85 -19.84 -18.94
N ALA A 191 -17.11 -18.55 -19.16
CA ALA A 191 -18.39 -18.03 -19.64
C ALA A 191 -18.77 -18.52 -21.04
N ILE A 192 -17.76 -18.70 -21.91
CA ILE A 192 -17.96 -19.12 -23.30
C ILE A 192 -18.06 -20.64 -23.43
N THR A 193 -17.20 -21.38 -22.72
CA THR A 193 -17.10 -22.84 -22.83
C THR A 193 -18.00 -23.60 -21.86
N GLY A 194 -18.36 -22.98 -20.73
CA GLY A 194 -18.99 -23.66 -19.60
C GLY A 194 -18.02 -24.48 -18.75
N ASN A 195 -16.71 -24.45 -19.05
CA ASN A 195 -15.69 -25.25 -18.36
C ASN A 195 -14.70 -24.33 -17.62
N VAL A 196 -14.34 -24.73 -16.40
CA VAL A 196 -13.30 -24.06 -15.62
C VAL A 196 -11.94 -24.70 -15.93
N LEU A 197 -10.95 -23.87 -16.25
CA LEU A 197 -9.58 -24.36 -16.44
C LEU A 197 -9.00 -24.84 -15.10
N PRO A 198 -8.27 -25.96 -15.06
CA PRO A 198 -7.66 -26.47 -13.82
C PRO A 198 -6.77 -25.44 -13.11
N GLN A 199 -5.97 -24.69 -13.89
CA GLN A 199 -5.04 -23.69 -13.36
C GLN A 199 -5.71 -22.39 -12.87
N ALA A 200 -7.02 -22.21 -13.07
CA ALA A 200 -7.69 -20.95 -12.73
C ALA A 200 -7.63 -20.62 -11.22
N GLY A 201 -7.56 -21.64 -10.35
CA GLY A 201 -7.43 -21.44 -8.90
C GLY A 201 -6.02 -21.03 -8.44
N GLU A 202 -5.00 -21.35 -9.23
CA GLU A 202 -3.58 -21.13 -8.90
C GLU A 202 -3.18 -19.65 -8.95
N TYR A 203 -3.94 -18.83 -9.67
CA TYR A 203 -3.68 -17.41 -9.90
C TYR A 203 -4.70 -16.50 -9.17
N SER A 204 -5.25 -16.99 -8.06
CA SER A 204 -6.15 -16.20 -7.21
C SER A 204 -5.37 -15.30 -6.24
N PRO A 205 -5.95 -14.14 -5.82
CA PRO A 205 -5.33 -13.26 -4.83
C PRO A 205 -4.88 -13.99 -3.56
N GLY A 206 -5.74 -14.84 -3.00
CA GLY A 206 -5.44 -15.59 -1.78
C GLY A 206 -4.27 -16.56 -1.97
N GLN A 207 -4.20 -17.24 -3.11
CA GLN A 207 -3.09 -18.15 -3.43
C GLN A 207 -1.76 -17.40 -3.57
N ILE A 208 -1.72 -16.32 -4.36
CA ILE A 208 -0.50 -15.50 -4.52
C ILE A 208 -0.08 -14.88 -3.18
N SER A 209 -1.06 -14.42 -2.39
CA SER A 209 -0.81 -13.88 -1.06
C SER A 209 -0.25 -14.94 -0.11
N SER A 210 -0.73 -16.19 -0.18
CA SER A 210 -0.20 -17.30 0.60
C SER A 210 1.23 -17.65 0.21
N GLU A 211 1.58 -17.57 -1.07
CA GLU A 211 2.95 -17.82 -1.54
C GLU A 211 3.91 -16.70 -1.10
N LEU A 212 3.47 -15.44 -1.15
CA LEU A 212 4.23 -14.32 -0.59
C LEU A 212 4.42 -14.49 0.91
N LYS A 213 3.37 -14.91 1.65
CA LYS A 213 3.44 -15.22 3.08
C LYS A 213 4.51 -16.25 3.38
N GLU A 214 4.52 -17.35 2.64
CA GLU A 214 5.49 -18.42 2.81
C GLU A 214 6.92 -17.93 2.56
N LEU A 215 7.11 -17.09 1.55
CA LEU A 215 8.40 -16.46 1.27
C LEU A 215 8.86 -15.55 2.42
N LEU A 216 7.98 -14.64 2.87
CA LEU A 216 8.29 -13.67 3.92
C LEU A 216 8.39 -14.31 5.31
N GLY A 217 7.72 -15.43 5.56
CA GLY A 217 7.82 -16.19 6.81
C GLY A 217 9.22 -16.70 7.11
N ASN A 218 10.08 -16.77 6.08
CA ASN A 218 11.48 -17.14 6.21
C ASN A 218 12.41 -15.93 6.44
N VAL A 219 11.86 -14.71 6.50
CA VAL A 219 12.61 -13.47 6.76
C VAL A 219 12.63 -13.20 8.26
N SER A 220 13.82 -12.90 8.80
CA SER A 220 14.00 -12.58 10.22
C SER A 220 15.08 -11.52 10.44
N LEU A 221 15.06 -10.92 11.63
CA LEU A 221 16.12 -10.04 12.12
C LEU A 221 16.85 -10.73 13.29
N ARG A 222 18.15 -10.47 13.41
CA ARG A 222 18.95 -10.97 14.54
C ARG A 222 19.89 -9.89 15.05
N ILE A 223 19.88 -9.64 16.35
CA ILE A 223 20.88 -8.81 17.03
C ILE A 223 22.17 -9.62 17.22
N LEU A 224 23.31 -8.99 16.95
CA LEU A 224 24.63 -9.61 17.07
C LEU A 224 25.38 -9.18 18.34
N ASN A 225 24.92 -8.11 19.00
CA ASN A 225 25.48 -7.63 20.26
C ASN A 225 25.09 -8.55 21.42
N PRO A 226 25.95 -8.68 22.45
CA PRO A 226 25.58 -9.41 23.66
C PRO A 226 24.49 -8.67 24.45
N THR A 227 23.75 -9.42 25.26
CA THR A 227 22.68 -8.91 26.12
C THR A 227 23.22 -8.27 27.40
N GLY A 228 22.44 -7.38 28.02
CA GLY A 228 22.77 -6.79 29.32
C GLY A 228 23.90 -5.75 29.28
N TRP A 229 24.11 -5.12 28.12
CA TRP A 229 25.11 -4.08 27.95
C TRP A 229 24.83 -2.89 28.86
N LYS A 230 25.89 -2.35 29.46
CA LYS A 230 25.82 -1.14 30.27
C LYS A 230 26.38 0.01 29.45
N ALA A 231 25.66 1.13 29.44
CA ALA A 231 26.12 2.31 28.75
C ALA A 231 25.71 3.57 29.49
N VAL A 232 26.47 4.64 29.27
CA VAL A 232 26.36 5.87 30.04
C VAL A 232 25.25 6.75 29.47
N LEU A 233 24.41 7.32 30.32
CA LEU A 233 23.34 8.24 29.91
C LEU A 233 23.86 9.33 28.96
N GLY A 234 23.18 9.54 27.83
CA GLY A 234 23.53 10.58 26.87
C GLY A 234 24.81 10.30 26.06
N SER A 235 25.46 9.15 26.26
CA SER A 235 26.43 8.62 25.31
C SER A 235 25.72 7.93 24.16
N ASN A 236 26.47 7.74 23.08
CA ASN A 236 26.09 6.82 22.03
C ASN A 236 26.39 5.38 22.49
N LEU A 237 25.65 4.39 21.98
CA LEU A 237 25.95 2.98 22.25
C LEU A 237 27.30 2.63 21.60
N SER A 238 28.23 2.08 22.39
CA SER A 238 29.55 1.67 21.91
C SER A 238 29.88 0.24 22.39
N PRO A 239 30.14 -0.72 21.48
CA PRO A 239 30.06 -0.58 20.03
C PRO A 239 28.60 -0.40 19.55
N PRO A 240 28.38 0.13 18.33
CA PRO A 240 27.05 0.28 17.75
C PRO A 240 26.22 -1.02 17.78
N LEU A 241 24.89 -0.89 17.73
CA LEU A 241 23.99 -2.04 17.67
C LEU A 241 24.01 -2.62 16.25
N ASN A 242 24.57 -3.81 16.12
CA ASN A 242 24.64 -4.56 14.88
C ASN A 242 23.48 -5.54 14.79
N VAL A 243 22.74 -5.44 13.69
CA VAL A 243 21.62 -6.31 13.35
C VAL A 243 21.89 -6.94 12.00
N ARG A 244 21.43 -8.19 11.82
CA ARG A 244 21.44 -8.87 10.53
C ARG A 244 20.01 -9.17 10.08
N ALA A 245 19.65 -8.78 8.87
CA ALA A 245 18.45 -9.24 8.18
C ALA A 245 18.76 -10.52 7.40
N ILE A 246 17.96 -11.56 7.61
CA ILE A 246 18.26 -12.92 7.17
C ILE A 246 17.04 -13.49 6.45
N PHE A 247 17.30 -14.21 5.36
CA PHE A 247 16.35 -15.13 4.75
C PHE A 247 16.86 -16.56 4.94
N THR A 248 16.03 -17.40 5.56
CA THR A 248 16.39 -18.78 5.90
C THR A 248 15.74 -19.76 4.92
N THR A 249 16.54 -20.57 4.24
CA THR A 249 16.03 -21.62 3.34
C THR A 249 16.95 -22.82 3.41
N ASN A 250 16.40 -24.04 3.47
CA ASN A 250 17.18 -25.29 3.51
C ASN A 250 18.30 -25.29 4.58
N ASN A 251 18.03 -24.70 5.76
CA ASN A 251 19.01 -24.49 6.84
C ASN A 251 20.21 -23.60 6.50
N GLU A 252 20.17 -22.87 5.37
CA GLU A 252 21.13 -21.84 5.02
C GLU A 252 20.58 -20.45 5.38
N GLU A 253 21.43 -19.60 5.95
CA GLU A 253 21.12 -18.20 6.22
C GLU A 253 21.72 -17.30 5.14
N ILE A 254 20.86 -16.67 4.36
CA ILE A 254 21.24 -15.66 3.37
C ILE A 254 21.05 -14.28 3.95
N GLY A 255 22.06 -13.43 3.82
CA GLY A 255 21.96 -12.02 4.18
C GLY A 255 21.08 -11.26 3.19
N LEU A 256 20.14 -10.47 3.69
CA LEU A 256 19.26 -9.67 2.83
C LEU A 256 19.84 -8.28 2.61
N GLU A 257 20.20 -7.97 1.38
CA GLU A 257 20.76 -6.70 0.94
C GLU A 257 19.70 -5.62 0.71
N GLY A 258 20.02 -4.39 1.10
CA GLY A 258 19.21 -3.23 0.76
C GLY A 258 17.89 -3.18 1.51
N VAL A 259 17.77 -3.88 2.65
CA VAL A 259 16.60 -3.88 3.51
C VAL A 259 16.62 -2.62 4.36
N PRO A 260 15.62 -1.74 4.23
CA PRO A 260 15.52 -0.56 5.08
C PRO A 260 14.98 -0.95 6.47
N LEU A 261 15.69 -0.52 7.51
CA LEU A 261 15.40 -0.83 8.90
C LEU A 261 15.29 0.46 9.73
N ILE A 262 14.42 0.43 10.73
CA ILE A 262 14.19 1.51 11.69
C ILE A 262 14.55 1.01 13.08
N LEU A 263 15.32 1.81 13.82
CA LEU A 263 15.50 1.68 15.26
C LEU A 263 14.62 2.70 15.98
N GLU A 264 13.75 2.22 16.86
CA GLU A 264 12.84 3.04 17.66
C GLU A 264 13.00 2.79 19.15
N TYR A 265 12.79 3.82 19.96
CA TYR A 265 12.65 3.68 21.40
C TYR A 265 11.26 3.12 21.75
N GLU A 266 11.06 2.62 22.97
CA GLU A 266 9.73 2.17 23.45
C GLU A 266 8.65 3.26 23.41
N SER A 267 9.05 4.53 23.39
CA SER A 267 8.14 5.68 23.19
C SER A 267 7.56 5.77 21.77
N GLY A 268 8.10 5.02 20.80
CA GLY A 268 7.80 5.16 19.38
C GLY A 268 8.63 6.24 18.67
N GLU A 269 9.50 6.94 19.40
CA GLU A 269 10.45 7.89 18.82
C GLU A 269 11.49 7.14 17.99
N ILE A 270 11.69 7.58 16.74
CA ILE A 270 12.69 7.00 15.85
C ILE A 270 14.07 7.52 16.26
N ALA A 271 14.95 6.60 16.67
CA ALA A 271 16.32 6.95 16.99
C ALA A 271 17.18 7.09 15.73
N GLU A 272 17.02 6.14 14.79
CA GLU A 272 17.79 6.10 13.55
C GLU A 272 17.10 5.22 12.50
N LYS A 273 17.36 5.52 11.23
CA LYS A 273 17.00 4.69 10.07
C LYS A 273 18.28 4.32 9.32
N ASN A 274 18.41 3.08 8.91
CA ASN A 274 19.57 2.63 8.14
C ASN A 274 19.19 1.46 7.21
N THR A 275 20.10 1.02 6.36
CA THR A 275 19.85 -0.03 5.35
C THR A 275 20.93 -1.09 5.42
N THR A 276 20.56 -2.35 5.20
CA THR A 276 21.50 -3.48 5.25
C THR A 276 22.47 -3.50 4.06
N ASP A 277 23.69 -3.98 4.33
CA ASP A 277 24.73 -4.22 3.34
C ASP A 277 24.51 -5.52 2.53
N LEU A 278 25.46 -5.86 1.65
CA LEU A 278 25.45 -7.06 0.80
C LEU A 278 25.30 -8.39 1.57
N ASN A 279 25.66 -8.43 2.85
CA ASN A 279 25.61 -9.62 3.71
C ASN A 279 24.47 -9.56 4.74
N GLY A 280 23.60 -8.58 4.60
CA GLY A 280 22.45 -8.35 5.46
C GLY A 280 22.75 -7.62 6.77
N PHE A 281 23.95 -7.07 6.96
CA PHE A 281 24.30 -6.37 8.19
C PHE A 281 23.90 -4.91 8.15
N CYS A 282 23.44 -4.40 9.28
CA CYS A 282 23.10 -3.01 9.52
C CYS A 282 23.60 -2.62 10.91
N SER A 283 24.10 -1.39 11.04
CA SER A 283 24.63 -0.87 12.31
C SER A 283 23.84 0.38 12.70
N PHE A 284 23.49 0.47 13.98
CA PHE A 284 22.77 1.62 14.53
C PHE A 284 23.56 2.26 15.67
N ASP A 285 23.71 3.56 15.59
CA ASP A 285 24.28 4.43 16.61
C ASP A 285 23.17 5.32 17.22
N PHE A 286 22.79 5.01 18.45
CA PHE A 286 21.71 5.71 19.14
C PHE A 286 22.13 6.16 20.55
N VAL A 287 21.43 7.17 21.04
CA VAL A 287 21.69 7.76 22.36
C VAL A 287 21.10 6.88 23.46
N ILE A 288 21.89 6.64 24.50
CA ILE A 288 21.49 5.88 25.66
C ILE A 288 20.59 6.73 26.55
N VAL A 289 19.33 6.31 26.69
CA VAL A 289 18.33 6.93 27.55
C VAL A 289 17.49 5.85 28.24
N PRO A 290 17.06 6.05 29.49
CA PRO A 290 16.26 5.05 30.21
C PRO A 290 14.81 5.06 29.73
N THR A 291 14.35 4.06 28.97
CA THR A 291 12.94 3.99 28.55
C THR A 291 12.05 3.21 29.53
N GLY A 292 12.66 2.45 30.45
CA GLY A 292 11.93 1.70 31.47
C GLY A 292 11.50 2.55 32.65
N ASN A 293 10.50 2.07 33.39
CA ASN A 293 9.93 2.75 34.57
C ASN A 293 10.90 2.88 35.77
N ASP A 294 12.05 2.20 35.73
CA ASP A 294 13.04 2.18 36.82
C ASP A 294 14.14 3.24 36.66
N ASN A 295 14.09 4.04 35.59
CA ASN A 295 15.08 5.04 35.21
C ASN A 295 16.51 4.49 35.05
N LYS A 296 16.67 3.17 34.97
CA LYS A 296 17.95 2.46 34.94
C LYS A 296 18.06 1.50 33.76
N THR A 297 16.95 1.19 33.12
CA THR A 297 16.91 0.31 31.95
C THR A 297 16.36 1.05 30.76
N GLY A 298 16.84 0.68 29.59
CA GLY A 298 16.32 1.16 28.32
C GLY A 298 16.17 0.01 27.34
N LYS A 299 15.27 0.19 26.39
CA LYS A 299 15.00 -0.75 25.33
C LYS A 299 14.75 -0.01 24.03
N VAL A 300 15.28 -0.58 22.97
CA VAL A 300 15.01 -0.17 21.58
C VAL A 300 14.53 -1.38 20.78
N ARG A 301 13.76 -1.11 19.74
CA ARG A 301 13.25 -2.10 18.81
C ARG A 301 13.80 -1.81 17.41
N VAL A 302 14.28 -2.84 16.73
CA VAL A 302 14.66 -2.77 15.31
C VAL A 302 13.63 -3.52 14.48
N LYS A 303 13.09 -2.87 13.46
CA LYS A 303 12.03 -3.39 12.58
C LYS A 303 12.23 -2.96 11.13
N PHE A 304 11.48 -3.54 10.21
CA PHE A 304 11.45 -3.14 8.81
C PHE A 304 10.80 -1.75 8.63
N GLU A 305 11.34 -0.94 7.72
CA GLU A 305 10.65 0.24 7.21
C GLU A 305 9.64 -0.20 6.14
N VAL A 306 8.35 -0.14 6.47
CA VAL A 306 7.27 -0.69 5.64
C VAL A 306 6.45 0.38 4.91
N ASP A 307 6.64 1.67 5.23
CA ASP A 307 5.82 2.79 4.72
C ASP A 307 5.76 2.92 3.18
N LYS A 308 6.68 2.26 2.46
CA LYS A 308 6.78 2.27 1.00
C LYS A 308 6.44 0.94 0.35
N LEU A 309 5.97 -0.03 1.14
CA LEU A 309 5.61 -1.37 0.67
C LEU A 309 4.10 -1.46 0.48
N SER A 310 3.64 -2.42 -0.33
CA SER A 310 2.21 -2.72 -0.43
C SER A 310 1.66 -3.14 0.94
N GLU A 311 0.35 -2.94 1.16
CA GLU A 311 -0.32 -3.27 2.43
C GLU A 311 -0.11 -4.73 2.83
N LEU A 312 -0.20 -5.63 1.84
CA LEU A 312 -0.01 -7.06 2.03
C LEU A 312 1.40 -7.39 2.58
N ILE A 313 2.45 -6.75 2.05
CA ILE A 313 3.81 -6.94 2.54
C ILE A 313 3.99 -6.30 3.92
N THR A 314 3.40 -5.12 4.09
CA THR A 314 3.43 -4.36 5.34
C THR A 314 2.91 -5.19 6.50
N ASP A 315 1.76 -5.86 6.33
CA ASP A 315 1.14 -6.67 7.38
C ASP A 315 2.03 -7.81 7.87
N TYR A 316 2.81 -8.45 6.99
CA TYR A 316 3.74 -9.49 7.41
C TYR A 316 4.96 -8.92 8.13
N LEU A 317 5.60 -7.90 7.55
CA LEU A 317 6.86 -7.39 8.09
C LEU A 317 6.67 -6.56 9.37
N LYS A 318 5.47 -6.01 9.60
CA LYS A 318 5.14 -5.25 10.81
C LYS A 318 5.32 -6.07 12.09
N GLY A 319 5.11 -7.39 12.02
CA GLY A 319 5.33 -8.32 13.14
C GLY A 319 6.78 -8.76 13.33
N VAL A 320 7.67 -8.48 12.37
CA VAL A 320 9.06 -8.95 12.40
C VAL A 320 9.96 -7.87 12.98
N TYR A 321 10.32 -8.03 14.24
CA TYR A 321 11.22 -7.11 14.95
C TYR A 321 12.10 -7.85 15.95
N VAL A 322 13.17 -7.18 16.37
CA VAL A 322 14.04 -7.60 17.47
C VAL A 322 14.16 -6.50 18.50
N GLU A 323 14.25 -6.86 19.77
CA GLU A 323 14.39 -5.91 20.87
C GLU A 323 15.78 -6.01 21.49
N TYR A 324 16.38 -4.85 21.75
CA TYR A 324 17.64 -4.74 22.46
C TYR A 324 17.44 -3.99 23.76
N SER A 325 17.77 -4.64 24.88
CA SER A 325 17.69 -4.05 26.22
C SER A 325 19.08 -3.75 26.77
N TYR A 326 19.22 -2.61 27.44
CA TYR A 326 20.47 -2.11 28.03
C TYR A 326 20.22 -1.50 29.41
N THR A 327 21.29 -1.42 30.20
CA THR A 327 21.30 -0.71 31.49
C THR A 327 21.96 0.65 31.31
N VAL A 328 21.34 1.67 31.90
CA VAL A 328 21.80 3.06 31.88
C VAL A 328 22.62 3.33 33.13
N GLU A 329 23.87 3.75 32.93
CA GLU A 329 24.76 4.19 33.99
C GLU A 329 24.75 5.72 34.09
N THR A 330 24.62 6.21 35.32
CA THR A 330 24.66 7.64 35.66
C THR A 330 25.75 7.87 36.71
N PRO A 331 27.02 8.06 36.30
CA PRO A 331 28.14 8.23 37.23
C PRO A 331 27.96 9.40 38.20
N ILE A 332 27.33 10.48 37.72
CA ILE A 332 26.93 11.61 38.56
C ILE A 332 25.41 11.55 38.71
N LYS A 333 24.93 11.68 39.95
CA LYS A 333 23.52 11.49 40.31
C LYS A 333 22.76 12.78 40.51
N SER A 334 23.43 13.93 40.60
CA SER A 334 22.76 15.18 40.89
C SER A 334 23.37 16.39 40.21
N PHE A 335 22.51 17.38 39.97
CA PHE A 335 22.87 18.71 39.48
C PHE A 335 22.27 19.76 40.41
N SER A 336 22.89 20.93 40.50
CA SER A 336 22.16 22.13 40.94
C SER A 336 21.62 22.85 39.71
N ILE A 337 20.56 23.64 39.87
CA ILE A 337 19.96 24.41 38.78
C ILE A 337 19.89 25.86 39.24
N HIS A 338 20.26 26.76 38.35
CA HIS A 338 20.06 28.19 38.54
C HIS A 338 19.70 28.84 37.21
N ILE A 339 18.51 29.46 37.14
CA ILE A 339 18.03 30.11 35.91
C ILE A 339 17.76 31.57 36.19
N THR A 340 18.40 32.45 35.43
CA THR A 340 18.24 33.90 35.54
C THR A 340 18.09 34.60 34.19
N ASP A 341 17.59 35.84 34.21
CA ASP A 341 17.72 36.77 33.09
C ASP A 341 18.89 37.76 33.32
N ALA A 342 19.14 38.63 32.34
CA ALA A 342 20.19 39.65 32.43
C ALA A 342 20.01 40.64 33.61
N GLY A 343 18.79 40.78 34.14
CA GLY A 343 18.49 41.59 35.33
C GLY A 343 18.66 40.85 36.65
N GLY A 344 18.99 39.55 36.62
CA GLY A 344 19.12 38.70 37.79
C GLY A 344 17.79 38.14 38.32
N SER A 345 16.68 38.31 37.59
CA SER A 345 15.40 37.72 38.00
C SER A 345 15.46 36.20 37.87
N GLN A 346 14.96 35.48 38.87
CA GLN A 346 14.93 34.02 38.88
C GLN A 346 13.64 33.48 38.25
N TYR A 347 13.72 32.27 37.71
CA TYR A 347 12.59 31.59 37.04
C TYR A 347 12.30 30.19 37.64
N PRO A 348 11.71 30.12 38.87
CA PRO A 348 11.47 28.85 39.55
C PRO A 348 10.59 27.86 38.79
N ASP A 349 9.64 28.35 37.99
CA ASP A 349 8.78 27.49 37.17
C ASP A 349 9.61 26.68 36.14
N PHE A 350 10.64 27.30 35.56
CA PHE A 350 11.53 26.61 34.62
C PHE A 350 12.51 25.68 35.35
N GLU A 351 13.01 26.09 36.52
CA GLU A 351 13.81 25.21 37.38
C GLU A 351 13.04 23.95 37.79
N GLN A 352 11.75 24.09 38.13
CA GLN A 352 10.88 22.97 38.44
C GLN A 352 10.62 22.07 37.22
N TYR A 353 10.44 22.66 36.04
CA TYR A 353 10.36 21.91 34.78
C TYR A 353 11.61 21.08 34.54
N LEU A 354 12.80 21.70 34.62
CA LEU A 354 14.07 21.00 34.45
C LEU A 354 14.27 19.92 35.50
N LYS A 355 13.94 20.19 36.77
CA LYS A 355 13.97 19.18 37.84
C LYS A 355 13.13 17.95 37.50
N ARG A 356 11.90 18.14 37.00
CA ARG A 356 11.04 17.04 36.56
C ARG A 356 11.68 16.27 35.41
N ARG A 357 12.19 16.95 34.38
CA ARG A 357 12.83 16.31 33.23
C ARG A 357 14.10 15.53 33.61
N LEU A 358 14.92 16.07 34.51
CA LEU A 358 16.09 15.37 35.05
C LEU A 358 15.72 14.10 35.82
N SER A 359 14.61 14.12 36.55
CA SER A 359 14.14 12.95 37.31
C SER A 359 13.72 11.79 36.42
N GLU A 360 13.30 12.04 35.17
CA GLU A 360 13.02 11.01 34.16
C GLU A 360 14.29 10.23 33.75
N PHE A 361 15.47 10.81 34.01
CA PHE A 361 16.76 10.15 33.83
C PHE A 361 17.33 9.57 35.13
N GLY A 362 16.56 9.57 36.21
CA GLY A 362 17.03 9.14 37.53
C GLY A 362 18.01 10.11 38.19
N LEU A 363 18.05 11.37 37.74
CA LEU A 363 18.93 12.40 38.28
C LEU A 363 18.19 13.29 39.29
N GLU A 364 18.91 13.68 40.35
CA GLU A 364 18.39 14.52 41.41
C GLU A 364 18.82 15.99 41.25
N VAL A 365 18.05 16.90 41.84
CA VAL A 365 18.45 18.31 41.96
C VAL A 365 18.87 18.58 43.40
N SER A 366 20.16 18.90 43.60
CA SER A 366 20.74 19.19 44.92
C SER A 366 21.69 20.39 44.84
N GLY A 367 21.56 21.31 45.79
CA GLY A 367 22.45 22.48 45.92
C GLY A 367 23.92 22.09 46.19
N THR A 368 24.17 20.90 46.75
CA THR A 368 25.51 20.39 47.04
C THR A 368 26.17 19.66 45.87
N SER A 369 25.52 19.58 44.70
CA SER A 369 26.13 18.96 43.52
C SER A 369 27.38 19.72 43.07
N SER A 370 28.39 18.97 42.61
CA SER A 370 29.62 19.48 41.98
C SER A 370 29.36 20.17 40.63
N TYR A 371 28.19 19.95 40.03
CA TYR A 371 27.82 20.52 38.74
C TYR A 371 26.57 21.38 38.87
N ILE A 372 26.55 22.48 38.11
CA ILE A 372 25.42 23.39 38.02
C ILE A 372 24.96 23.52 36.57
N ILE A 373 23.65 23.46 36.37
CA ILE A 373 22.99 23.85 35.13
C ILE A 373 22.61 25.31 35.30
N GLU A 374 23.37 26.18 34.65
CA GLU A 374 23.11 27.62 34.56
C GLU A 374 22.26 27.90 33.34
N GLY A 375 21.24 28.74 33.47
CA GLY A 375 20.38 29.15 32.37
C GLY A 375 20.25 30.65 32.28
N ARG A 376 20.50 31.21 31.10
CA ARG A 376 20.38 32.63 30.80
C ARG A 376 19.24 32.88 29.82
N ILE A 377 18.18 33.53 30.30
CA ILE A 377 17.01 33.89 29.49
C ILE A 377 17.25 35.24 28.80
N MET A 378 17.10 35.26 27.49
CA MET A 378 17.20 36.44 26.65
C MET A 378 15.94 36.61 25.81
N VAL A 379 15.39 37.81 25.80
CA VAL A 379 14.33 38.16 24.84
C VAL A 379 15.00 38.50 23.53
N THR A 380 14.71 37.73 22.49
CA THR A 380 15.31 37.90 21.15
C THR A 380 14.41 38.68 20.20
N ALA A 381 13.11 38.68 20.44
CA ALA A 381 12.16 39.53 19.74
C ALA A 381 10.92 39.76 20.59
N ASP A 382 10.28 40.90 20.41
CA ASP A 382 8.97 41.19 20.97
C ASP A 382 8.12 42.01 20.00
N LYS A 383 6.81 41.85 20.09
CA LYS A 383 5.85 42.54 19.22
C LYS A 383 4.55 42.83 19.97
N GLU A 384 4.11 44.09 19.90
CA GLU A 384 2.75 44.45 20.29
C GLU A 384 1.76 44.07 19.18
N ILE A 385 0.72 43.33 19.56
CA ILE A 385 -0.37 42.93 18.69
C ILE A 385 -1.64 43.62 19.18
N LYS A 386 -2.15 44.56 18.38
CA LYS A 386 -3.41 45.24 18.63
C LYS A 386 -4.53 44.51 17.91
N THR A 387 -5.43 43.91 18.67
CA THR A 387 -6.69 43.37 18.15
C THR A 387 -7.84 44.31 18.54
N PRO A 388 -9.01 44.26 17.85
CA PRO A 388 -10.18 45.05 18.24
C PRO A 388 -10.67 44.80 19.68
N LEU A 389 -10.34 43.64 20.25
CA LEU A 389 -10.82 43.20 21.56
C LEU A 389 -9.77 43.37 22.67
N ALA A 390 -8.48 43.38 22.36
CA ALA A 390 -7.39 43.50 23.33
C ALA A 390 -6.05 43.91 22.72
N ARG A 391 -5.20 44.51 23.54
CA ARG A 391 -3.75 44.60 23.28
C ARG A 391 -3.07 43.36 23.84
N MET A 392 -2.21 42.75 23.05
CA MET A 392 -1.40 41.59 23.44
C MET A 392 0.06 41.86 23.14
N VAL A 393 0.94 41.18 23.85
CA VAL A 393 2.39 41.19 23.65
C VAL A 393 2.82 39.78 23.29
N TYR A 394 3.52 39.65 22.19
CA TYR A 394 4.22 38.44 21.78
C TYR A 394 5.70 38.59 22.10
N VAL A 395 6.32 37.56 22.67
CA VAL A 395 7.77 37.51 22.93
C VAL A 395 8.36 36.21 22.42
N GLU A 396 9.55 36.30 21.85
CA GLU A 396 10.43 35.18 21.56
C GLU A 396 11.58 35.20 22.55
N LEU A 397 11.84 34.04 23.17
CA LEU A 397 12.92 33.84 24.11
C LEU A 397 13.93 32.86 23.55
N THR A 398 15.20 33.16 23.79
CA THR A 398 16.30 32.21 23.71
C THR A 398 16.85 31.99 25.10
N ILE A 399 17.03 30.72 25.48
CA ILE A 399 17.56 30.32 26.77
C ILE A 399 18.84 29.55 26.53
N ASP A 400 19.97 30.14 26.93
CA ASP A 400 21.27 29.48 26.88
C ASP A 400 21.47 28.69 28.17
N LEU A 401 21.54 27.37 28.05
CA LEU A 401 21.80 26.45 29.14
C LEU A 401 23.26 25.99 29.09
N GLU A 402 23.94 26.03 30.22
CA GLU A 402 25.34 25.63 30.36
C GLU A 402 25.50 24.73 31.58
N ILE A 403 26.25 23.64 31.45
CA ILE A 403 26.70 22.84 32.61
C ILE A 403 28.09 23.29 32.98
N GLN A 404 28.28 23.72 34.22
CA GLN A 404 29.57 24.14 34.75
C GLN A 404 30.01 23.22 35.89
N ASN A 405 31.30 22.89 35.93
CA ASN A 405 31.93 22.28 37.10
C ASN A 405 32.24 23.37 38.13
N LYS A 406 31.65 23.29 39.33
CA LYS A 406 31.80 24.31 40.37
C LYS A 406 33.21 24.43 40.93
N ALA A 407 34.03 23.38 40.84
CA ALA A 407 35.36 23.37 41.44
C ALA A 407 36.36 24.22 40.65
N ASN A 408 36.26 24.23 39.32
CA ASN A 408 37.21 24.91 38.43
C ASN A 408 36.56 25.94 37.50
N GLY A 409 35.22 26.06 37.52
CA GLY A 409 34.47 26.97 36.67
C GLY A 409 34.40 26.57 35.19
N SER A 410 34.87 25.39 34.80
CA SER A 410 34.89 24.99 33.39
C SER A 410 33.49 24.66 32.89
N ILE A 411 33.14 25.17 31.69
CA ILE A 411 31.92 24.80 30.98
C ILE A 411 32.12 23.43 30.33
N VAL A 412 31.26 22.48 30.68
CA VAL A 412 31.31 21.09 30.23
C VAL A 412 30.40 20.85 29.03
N SER A 413 29.24 21.50 29.02
CA SER A 413 28.22 21.31 28.01
C SER A 413 27.40 22.59 27.86
N THR A 414 26.92 22.85 26.66
CA THR A 414 26.00 23.95 26.37
C THR A 414 24.88 23.47 25.47
N THR A 415 23.70 24.04 25.64
CA THR A 415 22.56 23.87 24.72
C THR A 415 21.72 25.15 24.70
N LYS A 416 20.87 25.29 23.69
CA LYS A 416 20.05 26.48 23.48
C LYS A 416 18.60 26.07 23.26
N VAL A 417 17.70 26.64 24.05
CA VAL A 417 16.26 26.42 23.94
C VAL A 417 15.61 27.67 23.39
N LYS A 418 14.76 27.52 22.38
CA LYS A 418 13.95 28.62 21.84
C LYS A 418 12.49 28.39 22.20
N THR A 419 11.81 29.43 22.64
CA THR A 419 10.38 29.37 22.95
C THR A 419 9.73 30.71 22.64
N SER A 420 8.41 30.74 22.58
CA SER A 420 7.65 31.96 22.43
C SER A 420 6.35 31.93 23.21
N GLY A 421 5.83 33.11 23.52
CA GLY A 421 4.65 33.27 24.33
C GLY A 421 3.87 34.52 23.97
N LEU A 422 2.55 34.43 24.14
CA LEU A 422 1.61 35.52 23.96
C LEU A 422 0.95 35.84 25.30
N GLY A 423 0.85 37.12 25.64
CA GLY A 423 0.30 37.57 26.92
C GLY A 423 -0.40 38.92 26.82
N LYS A 424 -1.13 39.30 27.88
CA LYS A 424 -1.76 40.63 27.99
C LYS A 424 -0.75 41.73 28.36
N SER A 425 0.39 41.32 28.91
CA SER A 425 1.54 42.16 29.24
C SER A 425 2.83 41.45 28.83
N TYR A 426 3.95 42.17 28.83
CA TYR A 426 5.28 41.60 28.59
C TYR A 426 5.62 40.49 29.59
N HIS A 427 5.31 40.70 30.88
CA HIS A 427 5.49 39.69 31.93
C HIS A 427 4.64 38.44 31.68
N ASP A 428 3.36 38.61 31.31
CA ASP A 428 2.48 37.47 31.01
C ASP A 428 2.98 36.70 29.79
N ALA A 429 3.48 37.39 28.77
CA ALA A 429 4.00 36.78 27.55
C ALA A 429 5.25 35.94 27.83
N ILE A 430 6.18 36.44 28.67
CA ILE A 430 7.35 35.68 29.15
C ILE A 430 6.89 34.45 29.95
N LYS A 431 5.95 34.60 30.89
CA LYS A 431 5.43 33.48 31.67
C LYS A 431 4.82 32.40 30.78
N THR A 432 4.05 32.79 29.76
CA THR A 432 3.53 31.87 28.74
C THR A 432 4.66 31.19 27.97
N ALA A 433 5.68 31.93 27.53
CA ALA A 433 6.82 31.38 26.81
C ALA A 433 7.58 30.34 27.64
N ILE A 434 7.80 30.60 28.93
CA ILE A 434 8.43 29.65 29.86
C ILE A 434 7.58 28.38 30.04
N LYS A 435 6.26 28.51 30.15
CA LYS A 435 5.35 27.36 30.24
C LYS A 435 5.32 26.50 28.97
N ASN A 436 5.56 27.12 27.82
CA ASN A 436 5.61 26.45 26.52
C ASN A 436 6.96 25.76 26.25
N ILE A 437 7.93 25.85 27.15
CA ILE A 437 9.21 25.17 26.97
C ILE A 437 8.98 23.67 26.93
N ASP A 438 9.44 23.07 25.84
CA ASP A 438 9.58 21.63 25.71
C ASP A 438 10.97 21.31 25.16
N ILE A 439 11.82 20.75 26.01
CA ILE A 439 13.17 20.32 25.64
C ILE A 439 13.08 18.87 25.23
N ASP A 440 13.52 18.60 24.00
CA ASP A 440 13.60 17.24 23.47
C ASP A 440 14.39 16.34 24.42
N ARG A 441 13.88 15.11 24.56
CA ARG A 441 14.41 14.17 25.54
C ARG A 441 15.83 13.73 25.18
N LEU A 442 16.10 13.45 23.91
CA LEU A 442 17.41 13.03 23.43
C LEU A 442 18.40 14.20 23.48
N GLU A 443 17.98 15.42 23.13
CA GLU A 443 18.80 16.61 23.28
C GLU A 443 19.20 16.85 24.74
N LEU A 444 18.25 16.75 25.67
CA LEU A 444 18.52 16.89 27.10
C LEU A 444 19.47 15.80 27.60
N ALA A 445 19.26 14.54 27.18
CA ALA A 445 20.18 13.45 27.52
C ALA A 445 21.59 13.70 27.00
N LYS A 446 21.76 14.13 25.73
CA LYS A 446 23.07 14.48 25.16
C LYS A 446 23.73 15.63 25.92
N PHE A 447 22.96 16.66 26.27
CA PHE A 447 23.43 17.83 27.02
C PHE A 447 24.02 17.42 28.38
N ILE A 448 23.30 16.57 29.12
CA ILE A 448 23.74 16.08 30.44
C ILE A 448 24.84 15.03 30.31
N GLY A 449 24.77 14.17 29.29
CA GLY A 449 25.67 13.05 29.10
C GLY A 449 27.14 13.43 28.93
N LYS A 450 27.44 14.65 28.46
CA LYS A 450 28.81 15.16 28.35
C LYS A 450 29.54 15.25 29.69
N VAL A 451 28.80 15.32 30.79
CA VAL A 451 29.37 15.40 32.14
C VAL A 451 29.95 14.07 32.61
N PHE A 452 29.51 12.96 32.02
CA PHE A 452 29.94 11.62 32.40
C PHE A 452 31.12 11.09 31.56
N ARG A 453 31.66 11.90 30.64
CA ARG A 453 32.70 11.48 29.68
C ARG A 453 34.10 11.87 30.10
#